data_AF-A0A931C1W7-F1
#
_entry.id   AF-A0A931C1W7-F1
#
_cell.length_a   1.000
_cell.length_b   1.000
_cell.length_c   1.000
_cell.angle_alpha   90.00
_cell.angle_beta   90.00
_cell.angle_gamma   90.00
#
_symmetry.space_group_name_H-M   'P 1'
#
loop_
_entity.id
_entity.type
_entity.pdbx_description
1 polymer ?
#
loop_
_entity_poly.entity_id
_entity_poly.type
_entity_poly.pdbx_seq_one_letter_code
_entity_poly.pdbx_strand_id
1 'polypeptide(L)'
;MRGGVDTISAPAMGALLMPRSRDELRRALDEGEWLRVGDLATVLDVSASTAHRLLGNQIGFKFKPGGKQRIADPADVRRLLEESEQTHRGQ
;
A
#
# COMPACT_ATOMS: atom_id res chain seq x y z
N MET A 1 16.37 -28.92 -0.50
CA MET A 1 16.50 -27.66 -1.27
C MET A 1 15.18 -26.92 -1.15
N ARG A 2 15.20 -25.71 -0.58
CA ARG A 2 14.01 -24.89 -0.27
C ARG A 2 13.63 -24.03 -1.49
N GLY A 3 12.35 -23.72 -1.61
CA GLY A 3 11.88 -22.53 -2.32
C GLY A 3 10.69 -22.82 -3.19
N GLY A 4 9.49 -22.79 -2.59
CA GLY A 4 8.23 -22.81 -3.31
C GLY A 4 8.15 -21.66 -4.31
N VAL A 5 7.57 -21.96 -5.46
CA VAL A 5 7.22 -20.99 -6.50
C VAL A 5 6.03 -20.16 -6.00
N ASP A 6 6.33 -19.04 -5.35
CA ASP A 6 5.32 -18.03 -5.03
C ASP A 6 4.91 -17.31 -6.32
N THR A 7 3.86 -17.85 -6.91
CA THR A 7 2.87 -17.15 -7.73
C THR A 7 2.59 -15.77 -7.12
N ILE A 8 2.76 -14.70 -7.89
CA ILE A 8 1.71 -13.75 -8.27
C ILE A 8 2.35 -12.64 -9.12
N SER A 9 1.82 -12.56 -10.34
CA SER A 9 2.03 -11.56 -11.37
C SER A 9 2.19 -10.15 -10.80
N ALA A 10 3.36 -9.56 -11.01
CA ALA A 10 3.45 -8.11 -11.10
C ALA A 10 2.85 -7.70 -12.45
N PRO A 11 1.79 -6.86 -12.53
CA PRO A 11 1.52 -6.17 -13.77
C PRO A 11 2.70 -5.24 -14.03
N ALA A 12 3.25 -5.41 -15.23
CA ALA A 12 4.40 -4.76 -15.79
C ALA A 12 4.36 -3.23 -15.60
N MET A 13 5.56 -2.66 -15.49
CA MET A 13 5.81 -1.23 -15.68
C MET A 13 5.23 -0.81 -17.04
N GLY A 14 4.23 0.09 -17.08
CA GLY A 14 3.73 0.66 -18.33
C GLY A 14 2.23 0.95 -18.47
N ALA A 15 1.39 0.83 -17.43
CA ALA A 15 0.01 1.33 -17.53
C ALA A 15 0.00 2.87 -17.48
N LEU A 16 -0.02 3.49 -18.65
CA LEU A 16 -0.29 4.90 -18.87
C LEU A 16 -1.66 5.29 -18.26
N LEU A 17 -1.61 6.34 -17.42
CA LEU A 17 -2.55 7.48 -17.36
C LEU A 17 -3.87 7.40 -16.56
N MET A 18 -4.08 6.48 -15.62
CA MET A 18 -5.08 6.71 -14.57
C MET A 18 -4.60 6.31 -13.17
N PRO A 19 -4.69 7.21 -12.16
CA PRO A 19 -4.50 6.82 -10.78
C PRO A 19 -5.55 5.76 -10.41
N ARG A 20 -5.13 4.70 -9.71
CA ARG A 20 -6.07 3.72 -9.16
C ARG A 20 -7.05 4.44 -8.23
N SER A 21 -8.32 4.08 -8.34
CA SER A 21 -9.34 4.58 -7.43
C SER A 21 -9.12 4.05 -6.02
N ARG A 22 -9.66 4.75 -5.02
CA ARG A 22 -9.55 4.33 -3.62
C ARG A 22 -10.15 2.95 -3.38
N ASP A 23 -11.29 2.63 -4.02
CA ASP A 23 -11.95 1.34 -3.85
C ASP A 23 -11.14 0.19 -4.45
N GLU A 24 -10.51 0.39 -5.60
CA GLU A 24 -9.57 -0.59 -6.18
C GLU A 24 -8.38 -0.86 -5.25
N LEU A 25 -7.87 0.21 -4.62
CA LEU A 25 -6.77 0.10 -3.67
C LEU A 25 -7.17 -0.61 -2.37
N ARG A 26 -8.39 -0.39 -1.87
CA ARG A 26 -8.91 -1.13 -0.71
C ARG A 26 -9.02 -2.62 -1.02
N ARG A 27 -9.58 -2.97 -2.18
CA ARG A 27 -9.66 -4.36 -2.62
C ARG A 27 -8.27 -5.00 -2.75
N ALA A 28 -7.31 -4.27 -3.33
CA ALA A 28 -5.93 -4.75 -3.42
C ALA A 28 -5.31 -5.01 -2.03
N LEU A 29 -5.58 -4.17 -1.03
CA LEU A 29 -5.16 -4.40 0.35
C LEU A 29 -5.80 -5.66 0.96
N ASP A 30 -7.08 -5.90 0.69
CA ASP A 30 -7.80 -7.09 1.15
C ASP A 30 -7.17 -8.36 0.57
N GLU A 31 -6.73 -8.31 -0.69
CA GLU A 31 -5.99 -9.36 -1.39
C GLU A 31 -4.52 -9.48 -0.93
N GLY A 32 -4.04 -8.59 -0.03
CA GLY A 32 -2.68 -8.60 0.51
C GLY A 32 -1.64 -7.97 -0.41
N GLU A 33 -2.04 -7.13 -1.36
CA GLU A 33 -1.13 -6.41 -2.26
C GLU A 33 -0.32 -5.35 -1.51
N TRP A 34 1.00 -5.33 -1.75
CA TRP A 34 1.88 -4.29 -1.23
C TRP A 34 1.75 -3.01 -2.07
N LEU A 35 1.37 -1.91 -1.43
CA LEU A 35 1.06 -0.66 -2.13
C LEU A 35 2.28 0.21 -2.37
N ARG A 36 2.28 0.97 -3.47
CA ARG A 36 3.29 2.02 -3.70
C ARG A 36 2.95 3.26 -2.87
N VAL A 37 3.91 4.16 -2.71
CA VAL A 37 3.69 5.40 -1.94
C VAL A 37 2.56 6.27 -2.52
N GLY A 38 2.44 6.35 -3.85
CA GLY A 38 1.33 7.08 -4.49
C GLY A 38 -0.02 6.47 -4.16
N ASP A 39 -0.14 5.15 -4.26
CA ASP A 39 -1.35 4.39 -3.91
C ASP A 39 -1.67 4.53 -2.41
N LEU A 40 -0.64 4.47 -1.55
CA LEU A 40 -0.77 4.67 -0.11
C LEU A 40 -1.34 6.06 0.21
N ALA A 41 -0.85 7.10 -0.47
CA ALA A 41 -1.34 8.47 -0.31
C ALA A 41 -2.83 8.56 -0.68
N THR A 42 -3.23 7.93 -1.78
CA THR A 42 -4.63 7.89 -2.21
C THR A 42 -5.53 7.12 -1.24
N VAL A 43 -5.12 5.94 -0.75
CA VAL A 43 -5.99 5.11 0.10
C VAL A 43 -6.21 5.72 1.48
N LEU A 44 -5.18 6.36 2.03
CA LEU A 44 -5.22 7.06 3.32
C LEU A 44 -5.77 8.49 3.20
N ASP A 45 -6.01 8.99 1.99
CA ASP A 45 -6.42 10.37 1.71
C ASP A 45 -5.46 11.42 2.30
N VAL A 46 -4.16 11.24 2.06
CA VAL A 46 -3.09 12.11 2.54
C VAL A 46 -2.16 12.54 1.42
N SER A 47 -1.34 13.57 1.65
CA SER A 47 -0.31 13.97 0.69
C SER A 47 0.80 12.91 0.56
N ALA A 48 1.43 12.83 -0.61
CA ALA A 48 2.55 11.91 -0.86
C ALA A 48 3.71 12.10 0.13
N SER A 49 3.99 13.33 0.54
CA SER A 49 5.00 13.64 1.57
C SER A 49 4.64 13.04 2.93
N THR A 50 3.35 13.06 3.29
CA THR A 50 2.85 12.46 4.53
C THR A 50 2.95 10.93 4.45
N ALA A 51 2.50 10.35 3.33
CA ALA A 51 2.64 8.91 3.09
C ALA A 51 4.11 8.44 3.20
N HIS A 52 5.06 9.21 2.67
CA HIS A 52 6.49 8.93 2.82
C HIS A 52 6.99 8.95 4.27
N ARG A 53 6.42 9.81 5.12
CA ARG A 53 6.76 9.89 6.56
C ARG A 53 6.14 8.75 7.36
N LEU A 54 4.98 8.23 6.95
CA LEU A 54 4.35 7.08 7.61
C LEU A 54 5.17 5.81 7.41
N LEU A 55 5.79 5.65 6.23
CA LEU A 55 6.69 4.54 5.94
C LEU A 55 7.93 4.54 6.84
N GLY A 56 8.10 3.44 7.58
CA GLY A 56 9.21 3.22 8.52
C GLY A 56 8.93 3.75 9.92
N ASN A 57 7.85 4.51 10.13
CA ASN A 57 7.42 4.96 11.45
C ASN A 57 6.20 4.19 11.94
N GLN A 58 5.13 4.19 11.14
CA GLN A 58 3.85 3.56 11.49
C GLN A 58 3.49 2.41 10.54
N ILE A 59 4.10 2.39 9.37
CA ILE A 59 3.85 1.41 8.31
C ILE A 59 5.17 0.76 7.94
N GLY A 60 5.25 -0.56 8.08
CA GLY A 60 6.35 -1.36 7.58
C GLY A 60 6.53 -1.18 6.07
N PHE A 61 7.76 -1.32 5.58
CA PHE A 61 8.03 -1.23 4.16
C PHE A 61 9.12 -2.21 3.73
N LYS A 62 9.11 -2.53 2.44
CA LYS A 62 10.24 -3.15 1.76
C LYS A 62 10.58 -2.37 0.50
N PHE A 63 11.77 -2.59 -0.03
CA PHE A 63 12.13 -2.10 -1.35
C PHE A 63 11.57 -3.04 -2.42
N LYS A 64 11.03 -2.46 -3.49
CA LYS A 64 10.63 -3.23 -4.67
C LYS A 64 11.87 -3.94 -5.25
N PRO A 65 11.78 -5.23 -5.62
CA PRO A 65 12.88 -5.93 -6.28
C PRO A 65 13.38 -5.15 -7.51
N GLY A 66 14.70 -4.93 -7.58
CA GLY A 66 15.33 -4.22 -8.69
C GLY A 66 15.15 -2.70 -8.70
N GLY A 67 14.69 -2.09 -7.60
CA GLY A 67 14.50 -0.63 -7.54
C GLY A 67 14.73 -0.01 -6.16
N LYS A 68 14.71 1.33 -6.13
CA LYS A 68 14.81 2.14 -4.89
C LYS A 68 13.43 2.54 -4.33
N GLN A 69 12.35 2.09 -4.97
CA GLN A 69 10.99 2.43 -4.56
C GLN A 69 10.59 1.61 -3.33
N ARG A 70 10.08 2.30 -2.30
CA ARG A 70 9.50 1.68 -1.11
C ARG A 70 8.04 1.31 -1.38
N ILE A 71 7.65 0.12 -0.93
CA ILE A 71 6.27 -0.37 -0.97
C ILE A 71 5.82 -0.69 0.46
N ALA A 72 4.59 -0.33 0.77
CA ALA A 72 3.97 -0.37 2.09
C ALA A 72 3.44 -1.77 2.41
N ASP A 73 3.58 -2.18 3.67
CA ASP A 73 2.98 -3.41 4.19
C ASP A 73 1.45 -3.29 4.25
N PRO A 74 0.69 -4.16 3.58
CA PRO A 74 -0.77 -4.09 3.57
C PRO A 74 -1.42 -4.32 4.94
N ALA A 75 -0.79 -5.04 5.86
CA ALA A 75 -1.34 -5.28 7.20
C ALA A 75 -1.36 -3.98 8.03
N ASP A 76 -0.25 -3.23 8.01
CA ASP A 76 -0.14 -1.96 8.72
C ASP A 76 -1.04 -0.88 8.12
N VAL A 77 -1.18 -0.87 6.79
CA VAL A 77 -2.09 0.06 6.11
C VAL A 77 -3.53 -0.19 6.51
N ARG A 78 -3.96 -1.46 6.57
CA ARG A 78 -5.30 -1.84 7.03
C ARG A 78 -5.54 -1.43 8.48
N ARG A 79 -4.58 -1.70 9.37
CA ARG A 79 -4.65 -1.28 10.78
C ARG A 79 -4.89 0.23 10.91
N LEU A 80 -4.16 1.06 10.17
CA LEU A 80 -4.34 2.52 10.21
C LEU A 80 -5.70 2.98 9.67
N LEU A 81 -6.22 2.32 8.63
CA LEU A 81 -7.57 2.62 8.11
C LEU A 81 -8.64 2.29 9.15
N GLU A 82 -8.54 1.14 9.81
CA GLU A 82 -9.45 0.72 10.86
C GLU A 82 -9.41 1.69 12.06
N GLU A 83 -8.21 2.12 12.49
CA GLU A 83 -8.03 3.13 13.55
C GLU A 83 -8.69 4.47 13.18
N SER A 84 -8.55 4.89 11.91
CA SER A 84 -9.20 6.11 11.40
C SER A 84 -10.73 5.98 11.39
N GLU A 85 -11.27 4.85 10.94
CA GLU A 85 -12.72 4.60 10.91
C GLU A 85 -13.31 4.53 12.32
N GLN A 86 -12.62 3.92 13.28
CA GLN A 86 -13.04 3.86 14.69
C GLN A 86 -13.07 5.25 15.34
N THR A 87 -12.06 6.08 15.06
CA THR A 87 -12.00 7.46 15.56
C THR A 87 -13.17 8.30 15.04
N HIS A 88 -13.63 8.04 13.81
CA HIS A 88 -14.72 8.78 13.19
C HIS A 88 -16.12 8.32 13.63
N ARG A 89 -16.27 7.05 14.05
CA ARG A 89 -17.56 6.49 14.54
C ARG A 89 -17.78 6.65 16.05
N GLY A 90 -16.79 7.17 16.77
CA GLY A 90 -16.79 7.32 18.24
C GLY A 90 -17.17 8.71 18.75
N GLN A 91 -17.85 9.53 17.95
CA GLN A 91 -18.44 10.80 18.39
C GLN A 91 -19.95 10.81 18.17
#